data_AF-A0A3S4KI44-F1
#
_entry.id   AF-A0A3S4KI44-F1
#
_cell.length_a   1.000
_cell.length_b   1.000
_cell.length_c   1.000
_cell.angle_alpha   90.00
_cell.angle_beta   90.00
_cell.angle_gamma   90.00
#
_symmetry.space_group_name_H-M   'P 1'
#
loop_
_entity.id
_entity.type
_entity.pdbx_description
1 polymer ?
#
loop_
_entity_poly.entity_id
_entity_poly.type
_entity_poly.pdbx_seq_one_letter_code
_entity_poly.pdbx_strand_id
1 'polypeptide(L)'
;MLKRKHDKIINIMQLRFFCQVALRGSVSRAADDLFRTQSAITRAIRDLEAALNVTLFERHYSGMVPTEYGKCILPRARRAIDDLQAIPALLQKHHTRSSGPLADAGWLFNTRRLAIFIQLYHVNHTQTVAQQLGITQPAVSAALKVLEKGADSALFRRTPEGVRPTPAAELLYPR
;
A
#
# COMPACT_ATOMS: atom_id res chain seq x y z
N MET A 1 13.73 -14.10 26.20
CA MET A 1 12.59 -13.78 25.30
C MET A 1 13.09 -13.79 23.87
N LEU A 2 12.66 -14.77 23.05
CA LEU A 2 13.08 -14.89 21.65
C LEU A 2 12.53 -13.72 20.84
N LYS A 3 13.40 -12.85 20.33
CA LYS A 3 13.07 -11.95 19.21
C LYS A 3 12.68 -12.86 18.03
N ARG A 4 11.40 -12.89 17.65
CA ARG A 4 10.96 -13.63 16.47
C ARG A 4 11.71 -13.05 15.26
N LYS A 5 12.57 -13.87 14.64
CA LYS A 5 13.33 -13.54 13.42
C LYS A 5 12.44 -13.30 12.17
N HIS A 6 11.11 -13.21 12.31
CA HIS A 6 10.13 -13.21 11.22
C HIS A 6 9.26 -11.94 11.11
N ASP A 7 9.54 -10.87 11.85
CA ASP A 7 8.72 -9.64 11.79
C ASP A 7 9.10 -8.69 10.64
N LYS A 8 9.54 -9.21 9.47
CA LYS A 8 9.59 -8.37 8.26
C LYS A 8 8.17 -8.26 7.71
N ILE A 9 7.49 -7.19 8.12
CA ILE A 9 6.15 -6.84 7.60
C ILE A 9 6.24 -6.74 6.07
N ILE A 10 5.46 -7.58 5.38
CA ILE A 10 5.33 -7.53 3.92
C ILE A 10 4.79 -6.16 3.52
N ASN A 11 5.47 -5.54 2.56
CA ASN A 11 5.10 -4.24 2.05
C ASN A 11 4.22 -4.39 0.81
N ILE A 12 3.12 -3.63 0.76
CA ILE A 12 2.21 -3.61 -0.39
C ILE A 12 2.92 -3.27 -1.71
N MET A 13 3.96 -2.45 -1.67
CA MET A 13 4.81 -2.15 -2.84
C MET A 13 5.53 -3.39 -3.36
N GLN A 14 5.97 -4.28 -2.47
CA GLN A 14 6.61 -5.53 -2.89
C GLN A 14 5.60 -6.42 -3.62
N LEU A 15 4.36 -6.48 -3.14
CA LEU A 15 3.26 -7.19 -3.81
C LEU A 15 2.92 -6.56 -5.16
N ARG A 16 2.89 -5.23 -5.27
CA ARG A 16 2.70 -4.50 -6.55
C ARG A 16 3.78 -4.86 -7.55
N PHE A 17 5.04 -4.85 -7.12
CA PHE A 17 6.18 -5.20 -7.97
C PHE A 17 6.17 -6.66 -8.39
N PHE A 18 5.87 -7.57 -7.46
CA PHE A 18 5.67 -8.99 -7.76
C PHE A 18 4.60 -9.19 -8.83
N CYS A 19 3.41 -8.58 -8.67
CA CYS A 19 2.33 -8.67 -9.65
C CYS A 19 2.76 -8.12 -11.02
N GLN A 20 3.46 -6.99 -11.06
CA GLN A 20 3.88 -6.39 -12.33
C GLN A 20 4.95 -7.23 -13.05
N VAL A 21 5.92 -7.78 -12.31
CA VAL A 21 6.93 -8.67 -12.91
C VAL A 21 6.29 -9.95 -13.42
N ALA A 22 5.33 -10.54 -12.69
CA ALA A 22 4.59 -11.71 -13.14
C ALA A 22 3.79 -11.42 -14.43
N LEU A 23 3.16 -10.25 -14.52
CA LEU A 23 2.41 -9.82 -15.70
C LEU A 23 3.32 -9.62 -16.93
N ARG A 24 4.49 -8.99 -16.72
CA ARG A 24 5.39 -8.61 -17.83
C ARG A 24 6.42 -9.68 -18.16
N GLY A 25 6.61 -10.69 -17.32
CA GLY A 25 7.68 -11.68 -17.43
C GLY A 25 9.09 -11.08 -17.45
N SER A 26 9.26 -9.80 -17.05
CA SER A 26 10.53 -9.08 -17.15
C SER A 26 10.60 -7.97 -16.11
N VAL A 27 11.71 -7.95 -15.37
CA VAL A 27 11.99 -6.89 -14.39
C VAL A 27 12.19 -5.55 -15.08
N SER A 28 12.83 -5.52 -16.26
CA SER A 28 13.03 -4.28 -17.03
C SER A 28 11.70 -3.66 -17.44
N ARG A 29 10.84 -4.45 -18.09
CA ARG A 29 9.53 -3.94 -18.54
C ARG A 29 8.65 -3.51 -17.37
N ALA A 30 8.70 -4.23 -16.26
CA ALA A 30 7.97 -3.85 -15.05
C ALA A 30 8.51 -2.55 -14.43
N ALA A 31 9.83 -2.33 -14.48
CA ALA A 31 10.47 -1.10 -14.03
C ALA A 31 10.01 0.11 -14.85
N ASP A 32 9.93 -0.04 -16.17
CA ASP A 32 9.44 1.00 -17.08
C ASP A 32 7.98 1.34 -16.78
N ASP A 33 7.10 0.33 -16.67
CA ASP A 33 5.66 0.54 -16.41
C ASP A 33 5.39 1.24 -15.05
N LEU A 34 6.24 0.99 -14.06
CA LEU A 34 6.07 1.49 -12.70
C LEU A 34 6.86 2.78 -12.43
N PHE A 35 7.62 3.27 -13.42
CA PHE A 35 8.55 4.39 -13.26
C PHE A 35 9.48 4.17 -12.07
N ARG A 36 10.12 2.99 -12.01
CA ARG A 36 11.05 2.60 -10.94
C ARG A 36 12.33 2.01 -11.54
N THR A 37 13.39 1.97 -10.75
CA THR A 37 14.62 1.30 -11.18
C THR A 37 14.48 -0.22 -11.06
N GLN A 38 15.13 -0.96 -11.97
CA GLN A 38 15.17 -2.42 -11.92
C GLN A 38 15.78 -2.94 -10.61
N SER A 39 16.78 -2.22 -10.06
CA SER A 39 17.42 -2.56 -8.79
C SER A 39 16.47 -2.44 -7.60
N ALA A 40 15.57 -1.43 -7.60
CA ALA A 40 14.54 -1.28 -6.58
C ALA A 40 13.52 -2.43 -6.64
N ILE A 41 13.06 -2.79 -7.84
CA ILE A 41 12.12 -3.91 -8.03
C ILE A 41 12.75 -5.23 -7.62
N THR A 42 13.97 -5.51 -8.08
CA THR A 42 14.68 -6.76 -7.75
C THR A 42 14.90 -6.90 -6.24
N ARG A 43 15.31 -5.82 -5.56
CA ARG A 43 15.49 -5.82 -4.10
C ARG A 43 14.18 -6.11 -3.37
N ALA A 44 13.10 -5.45 -3.77
CA ALA A 44 11.79 -5.64 -3.16
C ALA A 44 11.23 -7.06 -3.35
N ILE A 45 11.44 -7.67 -4.52
CA ILE A 45 11.08 -9.09 -4.75
C ILE A 45 11.88 -10.00 -3.83
N ARG A 46 13.20 -9.80 -3.73
CA ARG A 46 14.06 -10.59 -2.82
C ARG A 46 13.64 -10.43 -1.35
N ASP A 47 13.29 -9.22 -0.93
CA ASP A 47 12.80 -8.98 0.43
C ASP A 47 11.45 -9.67 0.69
N LEU A 48 10.58 -9.76 -0.33
CA LEU A 48 9.31 -10.48 -0.25
C LEU A 48 9.52 -11.99 -0.16
N GLU A 49 10.37 -12.55 -1.02
CA GLU A 49 10.78 -13.95 -0.99
C GLU A 49 11.38 -14.33 0.37
N ALA A 50 12.25 -13.48 0.92
CA ALA A 50 12.84 -13.67 2.24
C ALA A 50 11.79 -13.60 3.37
N ALA A 51 10.81 -12.70 3.29
CA ALA A 51 9.74 -12.60 4.28
C ALA A 51 8.80 -13.82 4.25
N LEU A 52 8.59 -14.40 3.08
CA LEU A 52 7.74 -15.58 2.88
C LEU A 52 8.50 -16.91 2.99
N ASN A 53 9.83 -16.86 3.05
CA ASN A 53 10.73 -18.01 3.04
C ASN A 53 10.50 -18.96 1.84
N VAL A 54 10.19 -18.40 0.66
CA VAL A 54 9.99 -19.14 -0.60
C VAL A 54 10.52 -18.32 -1.78
N THR A 55 10.91 -18.98 -2.86
CA THR A 55 11.19 -18.32 -4.15
C THR A 55 9.90 -18.14 -4.93
N LEU A 56 9.65 -16.94 -5.42
CA LEU A 56 8.45 -16.58 -6.17
C LEU A 56 8.67 -16.58 -7.67
N PHE A 57 9.93 -16.39 -8.10
CA PHE A 57 10.31 -16.45 -9.51
C PHE A 57 11.51 -17.35 -9.74
N GLU A 58 11.54 -17.92 -10.93
CA GLU A 58 12.71 -18.56 -11.53
C GLU A 58 13.15 -17.76 -12.77
N ARG A 59 14.46 -17.75 -13.01
CA ARG A 59 15.04 -17.12 -14.20
C ARG A 59 15.11 -18.14 -15.32
N HIS A 60 14.49 -17.81 -16.44
CA HIS A 60 14.60 -18.53 -17.70
C HIS A 60 15.24 -17.65 -18.77
N TYR A 61 15.69 -18.28 -19.86
CA TYR A 61 16.14 -17.58 -21.07
C TYR A 61 15.05 -16.63 -21.64
N SER A 62 13.78 -16.95 -21.40
CA SER A 62 12.61 -16.18 -21.83
C SER A 62 12.19 -15.06 -20.85
N GLY A 63 12.82 -14.97 -19.68
CA GLY A 63 12.53 -13.95 -18.68
C GLY A 63 12.31 -14.50 -17.26
N MET A 64 11.42 -13.86 -16.52
CA MET A 64 11.05 -14.24 -15.15
C MET A 64 9.73 -15.01 -15.16
N VAL A 65 9.74 -16.24 -14.67
CA VAL A 65 8.55 -17.10 -14.62
C VAL A 65 8.17 -17.34 -13.15
N PRO A 66 6.89 -17.20 -12.76
CA PRO A 66 6.46 -17.52 -11.41
C PRO A 66 6.66 -19.01 -11.09
N THR A 67 7.25 -19.31 -9.94
CA THR A 67 7.30 -20.68 -9.39
C THR A 67 5.90 -21.15 -8.99
N GLU A 68 5.74 -22.40 -8.55
CA GLU A 68 4.44 -22.87 -7.99
C GLU A 68 3.99 -22.04 -6.78
N TYR A 69 4.92 -21.60 -5.92
CA TYR A 69 4.61 -20.67 -4.83
C TYR A 69 4.18 -19.29 -5.37
N GLY A 70 4.89 -18.78 -6.39
CA GLY A 70 4.52 -17.55 -7.09
C GLY A 70 3.09 -17.63 -7.65
N LYS A 71 2.76 -18.70 -8.37
CA LYS A 71 1.41 -18.94 -8.93
C LYS A 71 0.35 -19.00 -7.84
N CYS A 72 0.64 -19.61 -6.69
CA CYS A 72 -0.30 -19.72 -5.56
C CYS A 72 -0.61 -18.35 -4.91
N ILE A 73 0.39 -17.48 -4.80
CA ILE A 73 0.28 -16.17 -4.12
C ILE A 73 -0.26 -15.09 -5.05
N LEU A 74 0.05 -15.15 -6.35
CA LEU A 74 -0.28 -14.13 -7.34
C LEU A 74 -1.76 -13.70 -7.34
N PRO A 75 -2.77 -14.60 -7.29
CA PRO A 75 -4.17 -14.19 -7.24
C PRO A 75 -4.53 -13.35 -6.01
N ARG A 76 -3.92 -13.65 -4.85
CA ARG A 76 -4.16 -12.94 -3.59
C ARG A 76 -3.48 -11.57 -3.60
N ALA A 77 -2.23 -11.52 -4.06
CA ALA A 77 -1.50 -10.28 -4.23
C ALA A 77 -2.22 -9.35 -5.21
N ARG A 78 -2.71 -9.90 -6.33
CA ARG A 78 -3.44 -9.14 -7.35
C ARG A 78 -4.72 -8.54 -6.79
N ARG A 79 -5.53 -9.33 -6.08
CA ARG A 79 -6.77 -8.85 -5.43
C ARG A 79 -6.48 -7.68 -4.49
N ALA A 80 -5.48 -7.79 -3.62
CA ALA A 80 -5.12 -6.71 -2.70
C ALA A 80 -4.70 -5.41 -3.42
N ILE A 81 -4.01 -5.53 -4.57
CA ILE A 81 -3.63 -4.38 -5.38
C ILE A 81 -4.85 -3.78 -6.09
N ASP A 82 -5.71 -4.62 -6.68
CA ASP A 82 -6.91 -4.18 -7.39
C ASP A 82 -7.88 -3.48 -6.43
N ASP A 83 -8.06 -3.98 -5.21
CA ASP A 83 -8.88 -3.34 -4.16
C ASP A 83 -8.38 -1.91 -3.85
N LEU A 84 -7.06 -1.73 -3.73
CA LEU A 84 -6.48 -0.39 -3.51
C LEU A 84 -6.61 0.51 -4.75
N GLN A 85 -6.51 -0.06 -5.95
CA GLN A 85 -6.68 0.69 -7.20
C GLN A 85 -8.13 1.13 -7.44
N ALA A 86 -9.11 0.44 -6.85
CA ALA A 86 -10.52 0.81 -6.96
C ALA A 86 -10.91 2.01 -6.07
N ILE A 87 -10.14 2.30 -5.01
CA ILE A 87 -10.45 3.34 -4.04
C ILE A 87 -10.66 4.73 -4.65
N PRO A 88 -9.79 5.26 -5.54
CA PRO A 88 -9.99 6.58 -6.14
C PRO A 88 -11.35 6.70 -6.85
N ALA A 89 -11.76 5.65 -7.59
CA ALA A 89 -13.04 5.62 -8.28
C ALA A 89 -14.22 5.54 -7.30
N LEU A 90 -14.07 4.81 -6.20
CA LEU A 90 -15.08 4.72 -5.13
C LEU A 90 -15.31 6.08 -4.47
N LEU A 91 -14.23 6.81 -4.16
CA LEU A 91 -14.32 8.15 -3.59
C LEU A 91 -14.95 9.15 -4.56
N GLN A 92 -14.55 9.15 -5.83
CA GLN A 92 -15.08 10.07 -6.83
C GLN A 92 -16.61 9.97 -6.99
N LYS A 93 -17.18 8.76 -6.94
CA LYS A 93 -18.63 8.54 -7.01
C LYS A 93 -19.42 9.23 -5.89
N HIS A 94 -18.78 9.50 -4.75
CA HIS A 94 -19.38 10.18 -3.61
C HIS A 94 -19.10 11.69 -3.56
N HIS A 95 -18.27 12.22 -4.47
CA HIS A 95 -18.05 13.64 -4.62
C HIS A 95 -18.94 14.22 -5.72
N THR A 96 -19.86 15.11 -5.35
CA THR A 96 -20.73 15.86 -6.29
C THR A 96 -19.97 16.82 -7.21
N ARG A 97 -18.65 17.01 -7.02
CA ARG A 97 -17.86 18.06 -7.68
C ARG A 97 -16.45 17.67 -8.13
N SER A 98 -16.14 16.38 -8.28
CA SER A 98 -14.80 15.95 -8.72
C SER A 98 -14.78 15.63 -10.22
N SER A 99 -14.36 16.61 -11.03
CA SER A 99 -14.14 16.52 -12.47
C SER A 99 -12.66 16.30 -12.85
N GLY A 100 -11.83 15.85 -11.90
CA GLY A 100 -10.42 15.55 -12.13
C GLY A 100 -10.18 14.13 -12.67
N PRO A 101 -9.03 13.87 -13.33
CA PRO A 101 -8.64 12.52 -13.72
C PRO A 101 -8.52 11.60 -12.48
N LEU A 102 -8.86 10.31 -12.65
CA LEU A 102 -8.62 9.29 -11.62
C LEU A 102 -7.14 9.29 -11.25
N ALA A 103 -6.80 9.73 -10.03
CA ALA A 103 -5.44 9.65 -9.53
C ALA A 103 -5.02 8.17 -9.38
N ASP A 104 -3.80 7.81 -9.82
CA ASP A 104 -3.21 6.50 -9.47
C ASP A 104 -3.23 6.36 -7.95
N ALA A 105 -3.61 5.17 -7.46
CA ALA A 105 -3.56 4.78 -6.05
C ALA A 105 -2.13 4.71 -5.48
N GLY A 106 -1.14 5.29 -6.17
CA GLY A 106 0.24 5.54 -5.75
C GLY A 106 0.39 6.00 -4.29
N TRP A 107 -0.57 6.79 -3.80
CA TRP A 107 -0.59 7.31 -2.43
C TRP A 107 -0.93 6.23 -1.37
N LEU A 108 -1.68 5.19 -1.75
CA LEU A 108 -2.05 4.05 -0.90
C LEU A 108 -0.98 2.95 -0.86
N PHE A 109 -0.10 2.86 -1.86
CA PHE A 109 0.95 1.86 -1.88
C PHE A 109 2.13 2.21 -0.94
N ASN A 110 1.81 2.37 0.34
CA ASN A 110 2.75 2.55 1.42
C ASN A 110 2.12 1.96 2.69
N THR A 111 2.67 0.83 3.15
CA THR A 111 2.16 0.13 4.33
C THR A 111 2.07 1.02 5.57
N ARG A 112 2.99 1.98 5.74
CA ARG A 112 2.97 2.89 6.90
C ARG A 112 1.79 3.85 6.85
N ARG A 113 1.44 4.38 5.68
CA ARG A 113 0.28 5.28 5.55
C ARG A 113 -1.03 4.54 5.83
N LEU A 114 -1.17 3.32 5.33
CA LEU A 114 -2.32 2.47 5.63
C LEU A 114 -2.41 2.17 7.14
N ALA A 115 -1.29 1.82 7.77
CA ALA A 115 -1.25 1.60 9.22
C ALA A 115 -1.64 2.85 10.01
N ILE A 116 -1.13 4.03 9.63
CA ILE A 116 -1.51 5.30 10.25
C ILE A 116 -3.01 5.56 10.09
N PHE A 117 -3.56 5.36 8.90
CA PHE A 117 -4.99 5.54 8.64
C PHE A 117 -5.84 4.66 9.54
N ILE A 118 -5.58 3.34 9.57
CA ILE A 118 -6.32 2.37 10.38
C ILE A 118 -6.21 2.70 11.87
N GLN A 119 -5.00 2.95 12.36
CA GLN A 119 -4.79 3.28 13.78
C GLN A 119 -5.50 4.58 14.15
N LEU A 120 -5.44 5.61 13.30
CA LEU A 120 -6.11 6.88 13.56
C LEU A 120 -7.64 6.74 13.53
N TYR A 121 -8.17 5.87 12.66
CA TYR A 121 -9.59 5.55 12.58
C TYR A 121 -10.12 4.96 13.91
N HIS A 122 -9.35 4.10 14.57
CA HIS A 122 -9.74 3.51 15.86
C HIS A 122 -9.43 4.42 17.05
N VAL A 123 -8.21 4.98 17.10
CA VAL A 123 -7.68 5.70 18.27
C VAL A 123 -8.18 7.14 18.33
N ASN A 124 -8.53 7.76 17.19
CA ASN A 124 -9.05 9.12 17.11
C ASN A 124 -8.12 10.21 17.72
N HIS A 125 -6.82 9.90 17.91
CA HIS A 125 -5.85 10.82 18.51
C HIS A 125 -4.45 10.68 17.88
N THR A 126 -3.96 11.76 17.24
CA THR A 126 -2.73 11.72 16.42
C THR A 126 -1.46 11.45 17.22
N GLN A 127 -1.33 12.01 18.42
CA GLN A 127 -0.16 11.81 19.27
C GLN A 127 -0.05 10.37 19.77
N THR A 128 -1.19 9.76 20.08
CA THR A 128 -1.25 8.37 20.56
C THR A 128 -0.84 7.41 19.45
N VAL A 129 -1.32 7.63 18.22
CA VAL A 129 -0.89 6.86 17.04
C VAL A 129 0.61 7.04 16.78
N ALA A 130 1.14 8.25 16.93
CA ALA A 130 2.57 8.51 16.76
C ALA A 130 3.42 7.69 17.75
N GLN A 131 3.02 7.68 19.03
CA GLN A 131 3.67 6.89 20.07
C GLN A 131 3.58 5.38 19.80
N GLN A 132 2.40 4.87 19.45
CA GLN A 132 2.19 3.43 19.16
C GLN A 132 2.99 2.95 17.96
N LEU A 133 3.17 3.78 16.94
CA LEU A 133 3.93 3.44 15.73
C LEU A 133 5.42 3.80 15.82
N GLY A 134 5.90 4.32 16.96
CA GLY A 134 7.28 4.75 17.15
C GLY A 134 7.73 5.82 16.16
N ILE A 135 6.86 6.80 15.88
CA ILE A 135 7.13 7.93 14.98
C ILE A 135 6.82 9.27 15.61
N THR A 136 7.25 10.33 14.91
CA THR A 136 6.91 11.69 15.26
C THR A 136 5.48 12.03 14.81
N GLN A 137 4.78 12.89 15.56
CA GLN A 137 3.47 13.41 15.18
C GLN A 137 3.48 14.17 13.82
N PRO A 138 4.53 14.94 13.47
CA PRO A 138 4.68 15.49 12.12
C PRO A 138 4.67 14.42 11.02
N ALA A 139 5.24 13.23 11.26
CA ALA A 139 5.20 12.14 10.28
C ALA A 139 3.77 11.59 10.09
N VAL A 140 2.98 11.49 11.17
CA VAL A 140 1.54 11.15 11.08
C VAL A 140 0.80 12.20 10.26
N SER A 141 1.04 13.48 10.53
CA SER A 141 0.38 14.59 9.86
C SER A 141 0.76 14.67 8.37
N ALA A 142 2.02 14.44 8.03
CA ALA A 142 2.50 14.39 6.65
C ALA A 142 1.91 13.20 5.89
N ALA A 143 1.82 12.03 6.53
CA ALA A 143 1.16 10.86 5.95
C ALA A 143 -0.31 11.14 5.66
N LEU A 144 -1.03 11.73 6.61
CA LEU A 144 -2.43 12.10 6.45
C LEU A 144 -2.62 13.10 5.29
N LYS A 145 -1.79 14.14 5.22
CA LYS A 145 -1.83 15.11 4.12
C LYS A 145 -1.66 14.47 2.75
N VAL A 146 -0.79 13.46 2.63
CA VAL A 146 -0.62 12.70 1.37
C VAL A 146 -1.85 11.85 1.06
N LEU A 147 -2.43 11.19 2.08
CA LEU A 147 -3.65 10.41 1.91
C LEU A 147 -4.81 11.29 1.44
N GLU A 148 -5.05 12.42 2.11
CA GLU A 148 -6.15 13.35 1.79
C GLU A 148 -5.97 14.01 0.42
N LYS A 149 -4.74 14.39 0.07
CA LYS A 149 -4.43 14.90 -1.28
C LYS A 149 -4.68 13.84 -2.36
N GLY A 150 -4.36 12.58 -2.09
CA GLY A 150 -4.59 11.48 -3.02
C GLY A 150 -6.06 11.07 -3.12
N ALA A 151 -6.80 11.20 -2.02
CA ALA A 151 -8.23 10.93 -1.91
C ALA A 151 -9.10 12.07 -2.48
N ASP A 152 -8.51 13.24 -2.77
CA ASP A 152 -9.22 14.48 -3.11
C ASP A 152 -10.30 14.85 -2.07
N SER A 153 -10.06 14.50 -0.81
CA SER A 153 -11.05 14.59 0.26
C SER A 153 -10.39 14.57 1.63
N ALA A 154 -10.98 15.30 2.60
CA ALA A 154 -10.59 15.19 3.99
C ALA A 154 -11.02 13.80 4.51
N LEU A 155 -10.07 13.03 5.04
CA LEU A 155 -10.33 11.71 5.62
C LEU A 155 -10.61 11.82 7.12
N PHE A 156 -10.04 12.84 7.77
CA PHE A 156 -10.28 13.10 9.18
C PHE A 156 -10.61 14.58 9.42
N ARG A 157 -11.52 14.85 10.36
CA ARG A 157 -11.83 16.19 10.85
C ARG A 157 -11.32 16.36 12.27
N ARG A 158 -10.84 17.57 12.61
CA ARG A 158 -10.43 17.91 13.97
C ARG A 158 -11.66 18.14 14.86
N THR A 159 -11.61 17.67 16.09
CA THR A 159 -12.60 17.95 17.14
C THR A 159 -11.86 18.34 18.44
N PRO A 160 -12.55 18.91 19.46
CA PRO A 160 -11.93 19.20 20.74
C PRO A 160 -11.30 17.96 21.42
N GLU A 161 -11.82 16.77 21.14
CA GLU A 161 -11.37 15.49 21.69
C GLU A 161 -10.31 14.79 20.81
N GLY A 162 -9.88 15.39 19.70
CA GLY A 162 -8.85 14.84 18.81
C GLY A 162 -9.23 14.91 17.33
N VAL A 163 -9.33 13.75 16.69
CA VAL A 163 -9.72 13.64 15.28
C VAL A 163 -10.81 12.59 15.10
N ARG A 164 -11.70 12.78 14.14
CA ARG A 164 -12.77 11.83 13.82
C ARG A 164 -12.75 11.50 12.32
N PRO A 165 -13.07 10.27 11.91
CA PRO A 165 -13.22 9.93 10.51
C PRO A 165 -14.35 10.76 9.88
N THR A 166 -14.17 11.12 8.61
CA THR A 166 -15.21 11.70 7.76
C THR A 166 -15.98 10.58 7.03
N PRO A 167 -17.11 10.88 6.36
CA PRO A 167 -17.77 9.90 5.50
C PRO A 167 -16.85 9.29 4.44
N ALA A 168 -15.89 10.08 3.92
CA ALA A 168 -14.89 9.57 2.98
C ALA A 168 -13.99 8.50 3.61
N ALA A 169 -13.59 8.66 4.87
CA ALA A 169 -12.85 7.61 5.59
C ALA A 169 -13.72 6.37 5.89
N GLU A 170 -15.01 6.54 6.18
CA GLU A 170 -15.94 5.42 6.38
C GLU A 170 -16.15 4.61 5.10
N LEU A 171 -16.10 5.24 3.93
CA LEU A 171 -16.12 4.54 2.64
C LEU A 171 -14.88 3.68 2.41
N LEU A 172 -13.72 4.09 2.91
CA LEU A 172 -12.46 3.34 2.79
C LEU A 172 -12.35 2.20 3.82
N TYR A 173 -13.02 2.34 4.96
CA TYR A 173 -13.04 1.35 6.01
C TYR A 173 -14.48 1.24 6.57
N PRO A 174 -15.38 0.59 5.80
CA PRO A 174 -16.75 0.38 6.24
C PRO A 174 -16.75 -0.61 7.41
N ARG A 175 -17.53 -0.27 8.45
CA ARG A 175 -17.72 -1.13 9.63
C ARG A 175 -18.58 -2.34 9.32
#